data_AF-A0A952D427-F1
#
_entry.id   AF-A0A952D427-F1
#
_cell.length_a   1.000
_cell.length_b   1.000
_cell.length_c   1.000
_cell.angle_alpha   90.00
_cell.angle_beta   90.00
_cell.angle_gamma   90.00
#
_symmetry.space_group_name_H-M   'P 1'
#
loop_
_entity.id
_entity.type
_entity.pdbx_description
1 polymer ?
#
loop_
_entity_poly.entity_id
_entity_poly.type
_entity_poly.pdbx_seq_one_letter_code
_entity_poly.pdbx_strand_id
1 'polypeptide(L)'
;EELESGDRHIAGLALEALGFKLMRLLDMDYVATRLRGSATGGAEVDLIFHSTRLIYSRWQVQCKNTARVSLDDIAKEVGLTHFLKSTVIVMVTTGEIGAEARRYAGKIMSDSNLAIVMVNGADLAAINQSPSQIVAIFQREAEKAMKLKTLEI
;
A
#
# COMPACT_ATOMS: atom_id res chain seq x y z
N GLU A 1 -36.13 -2.21 -0.51
CA GLU A 1 -36.72 -3.14 -1.49
C GLU A 1 -35.86 -4.38 -1.72
N GLU A 2 -34.81 -4.41 -2.57
CA GLU A 2 -34.08 -5.68 -2.84
C GLU A 2 -33.28 -6.24 -1.63
N LEU A 3 -32.72 -5.37 -0.78
CA LEU A 3 -32.08 -5.77 0.50
C LEU A 3 -33.05 -6.45 1.47
N GLU A 4 -34.35 -6.23 1.32
CA GLU A 4 -35.41 -6.76 2.18
C GLU A 4 -36.10 -7.97 1.53
N SER A 5 -35.58 -8.47 0.41
CA SER A 5 -36.11 -9.65 -0.29
C SER A 5 -36.06 -10.89 0.60
N GLY A 6 -37.12 -11.70 0.57
CA GLY A 6 -37.14 -13.03 1.20
C GLY A 6 -36.24 -14.05 0.50
N ASP A 7 -35.81 -13.76 -0.73
CA ASP A 7 -34.81 -14.53 -1.46
C ASP A 7 -33.40 -14.11 -1.00
N ARG A 8 -32.71 -15.03 -0.32
CA ARG A 8 -31.36 -14.80 0.22
C ARG A 8 -30.33 -14.49 -0.86
N HIS A 9 -30.50 -15.03 -2.08
CA HIS A 9 -29.59 -14.74 -3.17
C HIS A 9 -29.72 -13.28 -3.62
N ILE A 10 -30.96 -12.82 -3.81
CA ILE A 10 -31.26 -11.43 -4.19
C ILE A 10 -30.81 -10.46 -3.09
N ALA A 11 -31.13 -10.76 -1.83
CA ALA A 11 -30.71 -9.93 -0.70
C ALA A 11 -29.17 -9.84 -0.56
N GLY A 12 -28.45 -10.94 -0.81
CA GLY A 12 -26.98 -10.97 -0.82
C GLY A 12 -26.38 -10.09 -1.93
N LEU A 13 -26.88 -10.21 -3.16
CA LEU A 13 -26.44 -9.37 -4.28
C LEU A 13 -26.72 -7.89 -4.04
N ALA A 14 -27.88 -7.57 -3.46
CA ALA A 14 -28.23 -6.20 -3.12
C ALA A 14 -27.26 -5.62 -2.06
N LEU A 15 -26.78 -6.45 -1.13
CA LEU A 15 -25.79 -6.06 -0.13
C LEU A 15 -24.40 -5.84 -0.73
N GLU A 16 -23.96 -6.71 -1.63
CA GLU A 16 -22.72 -6.50 -2.41
C GLU A 16 -22.78 -5.18 -3.19
N ALA A 17 -23.89 -4.90 -3.88
CA ALA A 17 -24.09 -3.66 -4.64
C ALA A 17 -24.08 -2.41 -3.75
N LEU A 18 -24.67 -2.49 -2.55
CA LEU A 18 -24.58 -1.42 -1.55
C LEU A 18 -23.13 -1.21 -1.10
N GLY A 19 -22.41 -2.29 -0.79
CA GLY A 19 -20.99 -2.25 -0.43
C GLY A 19 -20.14 -1.56 -1.50
N PHE A 20 -20.33 -1.91 -2.77
CA PHE A 20 -19.66 -1.26 -3.91
C PHE A 20 -19.94 0.25 -3.93
N LYS A 21 -21.20 0.65 -3.78
CA LYS A 21 -21.59 2.07 -3.76
C LYS A 21 -20.93 2.82 -2.61
N LEU A 22 -20.89 2.24 -1.41
CA LEU A 22 -20.25 2.85 -0.24
C LEU A 22 -18.75 3.07 -0.46
N MET A 23 -18.05 2.08 -1.02
CA MET A 23 -16.61 2.21 -1.29
C MET A 23 -16.31 3.28 -2.34
N ARG A 24 -17.15 3.44 -3.37
CA ARG A 24 -17.04 4.53 -4.34
C ARG A 24 -17.31 5.91 -3.73
N LEU A 25 -18.20 6.02 -2.75
CA LEU A 25 -18.41 7.26 -1.98
C LEU A 25 -17.20 7.65 -1.13
N LEU A 26 -16.42 6.66 -0.67
CA LEU A 26 -15.13 6.86 0.01
C LEU A 26 -13.97 7.11 -0.96
N ASP A 27 -14.28 7.28 -2.25
CA ASP A 27 -13.33 7.55 -3.33
C ASP A 27 -12.19 6.50 -3.36
N MET A 28 -12.62 5.23 -3.22
CA MET A 28 -11.80 4.05 -3.43
C MET A 28 -11.94 3.54 -4.86
N ASP A 29 -10.86 2.96 -5.35
CA ASP A 29 -10.75 2.32 -6.65
C ASP A 29 -11.14 0.85 -6.55
N TYR A 30 -11.98 0.39 -7.48
CA TYR A 30 -12.43 -0.99 -7.56
C TYR A 30 -11.33 -1.89 -8.14
N VAL A 31 -11.07 -3.03 -7.48
CA VAL A 31 -10.10 -4.04 -7.96
C VAL A 31 -10.81 -5.22 -8.60
N ALA A 32 -11.68 -5.90 -7.85
CA ALA A 32 -12.33 -7.14 -8.30
C ALA A 32 -13.55 -7.50 -7.44
N THR A 33 -14.44 -8.33 -8.01
CA THR A 33 -15.56 -9.00 -7.33
C THR A 33 -15.33 -10.50 -7.30
N ARG A 34 -15.86 -11.18 -6.27
CA ARG A 34 -15.86 -12.64 -6.12
C ARG A 34 -14.48 -13.27 -6.31
N LEU A 35 -13.50 -12.77 -5.58
CA LEU A 35 -12.17 -13.39 -5.57
C LEU A 35 -12.27 -14.77 -4.89
N ARG A 36 -11.93 -15.82 -5.63
CA ARG A 36 -11.96 -17.23 -5.19
C ARG A 36 -10.65 -17.92 -5.54
N GLY A 37 -10.31 -19.01 -4.85
CA GLY A 37 -9.19 -19.88 -5.21
C GLY A 37 -7.89 -19.59 -4.44
N SER A 38 -6.74 -19.88 -5.06
CA SER A 38 -5.43 -19.80 -4.39
C SER A 38 -5.05 -18.37 -3.96
N ALA A 39 -5.55 -17.35 -4.65
CA ALA A 39 -5.27 -15.94 -4.37
C ALA A 39 -5.78 -15.45 -3.00
N THR A 40 -6.80 -16.11 -2.43
CA THR A 40 -7.37 -15.79 -1.11
C THR A 40 -7.04 -16.83 -0.04
N GLY A 41 -6.17 -17.80 -0.33
CA GLY A 41 -5.91 -18.92 0.57
C GLY A 41 -7.14 -19.81 0.81
N GLY A 42 -8.09 -19.85 -0.14
CA GLY A 42 -9.32 -20.65 -0.04
C GLY A 42 -10.52 -19.95 0.62
N ALA A 43 -10.37 -18.70 1.08
CA ALA A 43 -11.47 -17.88 1.58
C ALA A 43 -12.24 -17.20 0.44
N GLU A 44 -13.53 -16.92 0.61
CA GLU A 44 -14.32 -16.13 -0.36
C GLU A 44 -14.29 -14.65 0.03
N VAL A 45 -14.02 -13.77 -0.95
CA VAL A 45 -14.06 -12.31 -0.78
C VAL A 45 -14.96 -11.70 -1.85
N ASP A 46 -16.03 -11.03 -1.43
CA ASP A 46 -17.06 -10.51 -2.34
C ASP A 46 -16.57 -9.30 -3.15
N LEU A 47 -15.85 -8.36 -2.51
CA LEU A 47 -15.37 -7.11 -3.11
C LEU A 47 -13.96 -6.77 -2.63
N ILE A 48 -13.10 -6.33 -3.54
CA ILE A 48 -11.79 -5.74 -3.21
C ILE A 48 -11.71 -4.32 -3.77
N PHE A 49 -11.34 -3.40 -2.91
CA PHE A 49 -11.08 -2.00 -3.21
C PHE A 49 -9.72 -1.57 -2.65
N HIS A 50 -9.13 -0.57 -3.27
CA HIS A 50 -7.92 0.08 -2.76
C HIS A 50 -8.08 1.60 -2.85
N SER A 51 -7.25 2.35 -2.14
CA SER A 51 -7.22 3.81 -2.25
C SER A 51 -5.80 4.30 -2.05
N THR A 52 -5.50 5.44 -2.64
CA THR A 52 -4.27 6.22 -2.38
C THR A 52 -4.44 7.21 -1.23
N ARG A 53 -5.66 7.35 -0.66
CA ARG A 53 -5.96 8.23 0.48
C ARG A 53 -5.81 7.53 1.83
N LEU A 54 -5.55 8.33 2.87
CA LEU A 54 -5.14 7.83 4.18
C LEU A 54 -6.31 7.24 5.01
N ILE A 55 -6.42 5.91 5.03
CA ILE A 55 -6.97 5.16 6.17
C ILE A 55 -6.01 5.34 7.36
N TYR A 56 -6.46 5.14 8.62
CA TYR A 56 -5.54 5.18 9.77
C TYR A 56 -4.27 4.38 9.47
N SER A 57 -3.14 5.08 9.47
CA SER A 57 -1.84 4.53 9.17
C SER A 57 -0.83 5.06 10.17
N ARG A 58 0.07 4.18 10.57
CA ARG A 58 1.15 4.52 11.47
C ARG A 58 2.45 4.49 10.70
N TRP A 59 3.12 5.63 10.71
CA TRP A 59 4.29 5.90 9.90
C TRP A 59 5.52 5.85 10.80
N GLN A 60 6.42 4.92 10.51
CA GLN A 60 7.76 4.93 11.08
C GLN A 60 8.72 5.53 10.06
N VAL A 61 9.54 6.47 10.49
CA VAL A 61 10.44 7.22 9.61
C VAL A 61 11.87 6.98 10.09
N GLN A 62 12.69 6.41 9.21
CA GLN A 62 14.11 6.22 9.45
C GLN A 62 14.90 7.12 8.50
N CYS A 63 15.73 7.98 9.08
CA CYS A 63 16.63 8.85 8.33
C CYS A 63 18.06 8.30 8.43
N LYS A 64 18.77 8.27 7.30
CA LYS A 64 20.18 7.83 7.27
C LYS A 64 21.01 8.70 6.34
N ASN A 65 21.97 9.44 6.91
CA ASN A 65 22.94 10.21 6.14
C ASN A 65 24.08 9.27 5.70
N THR A 66 23.93 8.66 4.52
CA THR A 66 24.88 7.71 3.95
C THR A 66 24.90 7.88 2.43
N ALA A 67 26.00 7.53 1.78
CA ALA A 67 26.07 7.52 0.32
C ALA A 67 25.12 6.47 -0.31
N ARG A 68 24.87 5.36 0.41
CA ARG A 68 24.00 4.29 -0.06
C ARG A 68 23.31 3.57 1.10
N VAL A 69 21.99 3.38 0.99
CA VAL A 69 21.20 2.52 1.90
C VAL A 69 21.31 1.06 1.47
N SER A 70 21.56 0.16 2.44
CA SER A 70 21.71 -1.29 2.22
C SER A 70 20.40 -2.05 2.43
N LEU A 71 20.40 -3.35 2.11
CA LEU A 71 19.28 -4.24 2.43
C LEU A 71 19.04 -4.31 3.94
N ASP A 72 20.10 -4.46 4.73
CA ASP A 72 20.02 -4.60 6.19
C ASP A 72 19.34 -3.39 6.85
N ASP A 73 19.55 -2.20 6.29
CA ASP A 73 18.89 -0.97 6.74
C ASP A 73 17.36 -1.08 6.61
N ILE A 74 16.87 -1.63 5.51
CA ILE A 74 15.44 -1.84 5.29
C ILE A 74 14.93 -3.01 6.14
N ALA A 75 15.66 -4.11 6.19
CA ALA A 75 15.28 -5.31 6.94
C ALA A 75 15.10 -5.02 8.43
N LYS A 76 15.98 -4.20 9.02
CA LYS A 76 15.87 -3.76 10.40
C LYS A 76 14.54 -3.04 10.67
N GLU A 77 14.18 -2.06 9.83
CA GLU A 77 12.93 -1.31 9.99
C GLU A 77 11.70 -2.18 9.80
N VAL A 78 11.74 -3.11 8.84
CA VAL A 78 10.68 -4.11 8.65
C VAL A 78 10.47 -4.93 9.92
N GLY A 79 11.55 -5.41 10.55
CA GLY A 79 11.47 -6.17 11.81
C GLY A 79 10.82 -5.40 12.97
N LEU A 80 11.03 -4.08 13.04
CA LEU A 80 10.45 -3.23 14.09
C LEU A 80 8.93 -3.02 13.94
N THR A 81 8.37 -3.22 12.74
CA THR A 81 6.94 -2.99 12.47
C THR A 81 6.04 -3.85 13.36
N HIS A 82 6.46 -5.06 13.73
CA HIS A 82 5.67 -5.96 14.58
C HIS A 82 5.40 -5.39 15.98
N PHE A 83 6.37 -4.64 16.53
CA PHE A 83 6.27 -3.98 17.83
C PHE A 83 5.58 -2.63 17.71
N LEU A 84 5.96 -1.85 16.69
CA LEU A 84 5.46 -0.49 16.50
C LEU A 84 4.06 -0.45 15.90
N LYS A 85 3.57 -1.56 15.31
CA LYS A 85 2.32 -1.65 14.54
C LYS A 85 2.26 -0.62 13.41
N SER A 86 3.42 -0.30 12.84
CA SER A 86 3.57 0.59 11.69
C SER A 86 3.03 -0.09 10.44
N THR A 87 2.30 0.65 9.61
CA THR A 87 1.80 0.20 8.31
C THR A 87 2.57 0.84 7.16
N VAL A 88 3.27 1.95 7.43
CA VAL A 88 4.12 2.66 6.48
C VAL A 88 5.53 2.83 7.07
N ILE A 89 6.53 2.47 6.28
CA ILE A 89 7.95 2.74 6.56
C ILE A 89 8.40 3.82 5.59
N VAL A 90 9.00 4.89 6.09
CA VAL A 90 9.64 5.91 5.24
C VAL A 90 11.15 5.84 5.48
N MET A 91 11.91 5.46 4.46
CA MET A 91 13.36 5.50 4.46
C MET A 91 13.85 6.75 3.74
N VAL A 92 14.52 7.64 4.46
CA VAL A 92 15.06 8.90 3.93
C VAL A 92 16.58 8.87 3.96
N THR A 93 17.22 9.18 2.84
CA THR A 93 18.68 9.30 2.76
C THR A 93 19.13 10.46 1.88
N THR A 94 20.32 10.99 2.17
CA THR A 94 21.02 11.99 1.35
C THR A 94 21.72 11.38 0.14
N GLY A 95 21.99 10.07 0.16
CA GLY A 95 22.60 9.34 -0.94
C GLY A 95 21.58 8.60 -1.80
N GLU A 96 21.98 7.45 -2.33
CA GLU A 96 21.15 6.58 -3.15
C GLU A 96 20.54 5.43 -2.33
N ILE A 97 19.45 4.85 -2.85
CA ILE A 97 18.95 3.57 -2.33
C ILE A 97 19.53 2.44 -3.20
N GLY A 98 20.25 1.51 -2.56
CA GLY A 98 20.86 0.38 -3.25
C GLY A 98 19.84 -0.54 -3.93
N ALA A 99 20.24 -1.17 -5.04
CA ALA A 99 19.36 -2.05 -5.81
C ALA A 99 18.79 -3.22 -4.97
N GLU A 100 19.62 -3.85 -4.14
CA GLU A 100 19.18 -4.93 -3.25
C GLU A 100 18.22 -4.44 -2.16
N ALA A 101 18.40 -3.22 -1.65
CA ALA A 101 17.47 -2.59 -0.72
C ALA A 101 16.09 -2.38 -1.39
N ARG A 102 16.08 -1.90 -2.64
CA ARG A 102 14.84 -1.76 -3.44
C ARG A 102 14.18 -3.10 -3.73
N ARG A 103 14.96 -4.12 -4.11
CA ARG A 103 14.46 -5.48 -4.37
C ARG A 103 13.83 -6.07 -3.11
N TYR A 104 14.52 -5.99 -1.97
CA TYR A 104 14.02 -6.47 -0.70
C TYR A 104 12.73 -5.74 -0.28
N ALA A 105 12.73 -4.40 -0.34
CA ALA A 105 11.53 -3.60 -0.07
C ALA A 105 10.36 -4.00 -0.97
N GLY A 106 10.64 -4.23 -2.26
CA GLY A 106 9.66 -4.71 -3.23
C GLY A 106 9.05 -6.05 -2.83
N LYS A 107 9.89 -7.03 -2.46
CA LYS A 107 9.44 -8.36 -2.01
C LYS A 107 8.56 -8.27 -0.76
N ILE A 108 8.98 -7.49 0.24
CA ILE A 108 8.18 -7.28 1.46
C ILE A 108 6.84 -6.62 1.14
N MET A 109 6.82 -5.61 0.26
CA MET A 109 5.57 -4.96 -0.14
C MET A 109 4.64 -5.89 -0.91
N SER A 110 5.14 -6.79 -1.75
CA SER A 110 4.32 -7.80 -2.44
C SER A 110 3.74 -8.86 -1.50
N ASP A 111 4.46 -9.21 -0.43
CA ASP A 111 4.07 -10.32 0.45
C ASP A 111 3.33 -9.87 1.73
N SER A 112 3.17 -8.57 1.95
CA SER A 112 2.59 -8.03 3.19
C SER A 112 1.70 -6.82 2.94
N ASN A 113 1.06 -6.31 4.00
CA ASN A 113 0.30 -5.07 3.96
C ASN A 113 1.16 -3.80 4.13
N LEU A 114 2.47 -3.92 4.33
CA LEU A 114 3.36 -2.77 4.52
C LEU A 114 3.51 -1.96 3.24
N ALA A 115 3.60 -0.64 3.39
CA ALA A 115 4.09 0.28 2.36
C ALA A 115 5.47 0.79 2.76
N ILE A 116 6.46 0.68 1.87
CA ILE A 116 7.83 1.15 2.10
C ILE A 116 8.12 2.29 1.11
N VAL A 117 8.11 3.51 1.62
CA VAL A 117 8.39 4.74 0.88
C VAL A 117 9.88 5.02 0.95
N MET A 118 10.51 5.21 -0.21
CA MET A 118 11.94 5.51 -0.30
C MET A 118 12.17 6.91 -0.87
N VAL A 119 12.87 7.75 -0.10
CA VAL A 119 13.24 9.14 -0.45
C VAL A 119 14.76 9.24 -0.48
N ASN A 120 15.34 9.49 -1.65
CA ASN A 120 16.80 9.58 -1.84
C ASN A 120 17.29 11.04 -1.95
N GLY A 121 18.59 11.24 -2.16
CA GLY A 121 19.20 12.57 -2.24
C GLY A 121 18.63 13.44 -3.37
N ALA A 122 18.31 12.83 -4.51
CA ALA A 122 17.69 13.55 -5.63
C ALA A 122 16.28 14.04 -5.27
N ASP A 123 15.50 13.20 -4.58
CA ASP A 123 14.18 13.58 -4.07
C ASP A 123 14.29 14.74 -3.06
N LEU A 124 15.25 14.69 -2.14
CA LEU A 124 15.49 15.76 -1.17
C LEU A 124 15.91 17.06 -1.85
N ALA A 125 16.75 16.99 -2.87
CA ALA A 125 17.15 18.16 -3.66
C ALA A 125 15.95 18.78 -4.39
N ALA A 126 15.07 17.97 -4.97
CA ALA A 126 13.85 18.43 -5.62
C ALA A 126 12.88 19.09 -4.63
N ILE A 127 12.71 18.53 -3.43
CA ILE A 127 11.89 19.13 -2.36
C ILE A 127 12.48 20.46 -1.90
N ASN A 128 13.80 20.55 -1.75
CA ASN A 128 14.45 21.79 -1.35
C ASN A 128 14.29 22.91 -2.40
N GLN A 129 14.26 22.56 -3.69
CA GLN A 129 13.96 23.50 -4.77
C GLN A 129 12.47 23.87 -4.83
N SER A 130 11.59 22.91 -4.56
CA SER A 130 10.14 23.09 -4.59
C SER A 130 9.45 22.16 -3.59
N PRO A 131 9.03 22.66 -2.42
CA PRO A 131 8.46 21.83 -1.37
C PRO A 131 7.23 21.01 -1.79
N SER A 132 6.47 21.46 -2.80
CA SER A 132 5.31 20.72 -3.33
C SER A 132 5.68 19.41 -4.03
N GLN A 133 6.95 19.22 -4.42
CA GLN A 133 7.44 17.96 -5.01
C GLN A 133 7.26 16.76 -4.06
N ILE A 134 7.14 17.00 -2.75
CA ILE A 134 6.85 15.93 -1.79
C ILE A 134 5.60 15.14 -2.16
N VAL A 135 4.57 15.80 -2.70
CA VAL A 135 3.32 15.14 -3.11
C VAL A 135 3.59 14.17 -4.26
N ALA A 136 4.30 14.62 -5.29
CA ALA A 136 4.64 13.79 -6.45
C ALA A 136 5.58 12.62 -6.08
N ILE A 137 6.53 12.85 -5.19
CA ILE A 137 7.46 11.82 -4.70
C ILE A 137 6.70 10.72 -3.93
N PHE A 138 5.82 11.11 -3.00
CA PHE A 138 5.04 10.13 -2.23
C PHE A 138 4.01 9.42 -3.11
N GLN A 139 3.38 10.13 -4.06
CA GLN A 139 2.49 9.51 -5.05
C GLN A 139 3.23 8.46 -5.89
N ARG A 140 4.44 8.78 -6.38
CA ARG A 140 5.29 7.82 -7.12
C ARG A 140 5.57 6.56 -6.30
N GLU A 141 5.88 6.70 -5.01
CA GLU A 141 6.12 5.54 -4.14
C GLU A 141 4.84 4.74 -3.86
N ALA A 142 3.70 5.41 -3.68
CA ALA A 142 2.40 4.77 -3.53
C ALA A 142 2.00 3.97 -4.79
N GLU A 143 2.15 4.54 -5.98
CA GLU A 143 1.87 3.87 -7.26
C GLU A 143 2.78 2.65 -7.48
N LYS A 144 4.05 2.70 -7.06
CA LYS A 144 4.93 1.54 -7.07
C LYS A 144 4.44 0.43 -6.13
N ALA A 145 4.07 0.79 -4.91
CA ALA A 145 3.53 -0.18 -3.95
C ALA A 145 2.24 -0.82 -4.47
N MET A 146 1.36 -0.04 -5.10
CA MET A 146 0.16 -0.55 -5.76
C MET A 146 0.49 -1.57 -6.85
N LYS A 147 1.42 -1.23 -7.76
CA LYS A 147 1.84 -2.15 -8.84
C LYS A 147 2.37 -3.48 -8.28
N LEU A 148 3.19 -3.42 -7.23
CA LEU A 148 3.77 -4.60 -6.58
C LEU A 148 2.74 -5.50 -5.86
N LYS A 149 1.60 -4.92 -5.47
CA LYS A 149 0.50 -5.60 -4.76
C LYS A 149 -0.66 -5.95 -5.70
N THR A 150 -0.44 -5.90 -7.01
CA THR A 150 -1.43 -6.33 -7.99
C THR A 150 -1.74 -7.80 -7.75
N LEU A 151 -3.02 -8.12 -7.58
CA LEU A 151 -3.46 -9.50 -7.39
C LEU A 151 -3.36 -10.24 -8.73
N GLU A 152 -2.84 -11.46 -8.72
CA GLU A 152 -2.96 -12.40 -9.84
C GLU A 152 -4.36 -13.01 -9.78
N ILE A 153 -5.30 -12.42 -10.53
CA ILE A 153 -6.72 -12.80 -10.58
C ILE A 153 -7.02 -13.50 -11.91
#